data_AF-A0A1W9VDZ7-F1
#
_entry.id   AF-A0A1W9VDZ7-F1
#
_cell.length_a   1.000
_cell.length_b   1.000
_cell.length_c   1.000
_cell.angle_alpha   90.00
_cell.angle_beta   90.00
_cell.angle_gamma   90.00
#
_symmetry.space_group_name_H-M   'P 1'
#
loop_
_entity.id
_entity.type
_entity.pdbx_description
1 polymer ?
#
loop_
_entity_poly.entity_id
_entity_poly.type
_entity_poly.pdbx_seq_one_letter_code
_entity_poly.pdbx_strand_id
1 'polypeptide(L)'
;MEDKEFIAQMAQFSSLEQMTNMSQQFTSISERLNTSSAMNVLGQDVELMVNGQAVQGAVEAVTGGDFPQLLVNDKYYDYSTLQTVYNSKGDTEL
;
A
#
# COMPACT_ATOMS: atom_id res chain seq x y z
N MET A 1 12.20 33.99 34.04
CA MET A 1 11.53 32.68 34.21
C MET A 1 10.50 32.48 33.10
N GLU A 2 9.71 33.51 32.80
CA GLU A 2 8.75 33.55 31.67
C GLU A 2 9.34 33.13 30.30
N ASP A 3 10.53 33.63 29.92
CA ASP A 3 11.12 33.28 28.61
C ASP A 3 11.45 31.79 28.45
N LYS A 4 11.83 31.12 29.55
CA LYS A 4 12.17 29.69 29.53
C LYS A 4 10.92 28.83 29.41
N GLU A 5 9.83 29.22 30.07
CA GLU A 5 8.54 28.54 29.98
C GLU A 5 7.88 28.76 28.61
N PHE A 6 8.03 29.95 28.01
CA PHE A 6 7.59 30.24 26.65
C PHE A 6 8.37 29.43 25.61
N ILE A 7 9.71 29.39 25.71
CA ILE A 7 10.56 28.58 24.82
C ILE A 7 10.25 27.08 24.99
N ALA A 8 10.01 26.59 26.22
CA ALA A 8 9.63 25.21 26.45
C ALA A 8 8.28 24.86 25.80
N GLN A 9 7.30 25.76 25.85
CA GLN A 9 6.01 25.58 25.17
C GLN A 9 6.19 25.60 23.64
N MET A 10 6.99 26.51 23.10
CA MET A 10 7.29 26.54 21.66
C MET A 10 8.08 25.32 21.20
N ALA A 11 9.00 24.81 22.01
CA ALA A 11 9.68 23.54 21.75
C ALA A 11 8.70 22.36 21.75
N GLN A 12 7.69 22.39 22.63
CA GLN A 12 6.62 21.39 22.66
C GLN A 12 5.75 21.46 21.40
N PHE A 13 5.34 22.66 20.96
CA PHE A 13 4.59 22.84 19.71
C PHE A 13 5.42 22.45 18.48
N SER A 14 6.70 22.84 18.42
CA SER A 14 7.61 22.46 17.34
C SER A 14 7.83 20.94 17.29
N SER A 15 7.92 20.28 18.44
CA SER A 15 8.04 18.82 18.50
C SER A 15 6.76 18.12 18.03
N LEU A 16 5.59 18.65 18.39
CA LEU A 16 4.30 18.13 17.92
C LEU A 16 4.16 18.29 16.40
N GLU A 17 4.47 19.46 15.86
CA GLU A 17 4.43 19.72 14.43
C GLU A 17 5.41 18.81 13.66
N GLN A 18 6.63 18.66 14.16
CA GLN A 18 7.61 17.73 13.59
C GLN A 18 7.10 16.28 13.61
N MET A 19 6.46 15.85 14.70
CA MET A 19 5.84 14.51 14.76
C MET A 19 4.67 14.36 13.78
N THR A 20 3.83 15.39 13.63
CA THR A 20 2.74 15.39 12.64
C THR A 20 3.28 15.30 11.22
N ASN A 21 4.29 16.11 10.87
CA ASN A 21 4.92 16.09 9.56
C ASN A 21 5.61 14.75 9.29
N MET A 22 6.26 14.17 10.30
CA MET A 22 6.89 12.85 10.18
C MET A 22 5.84 11.74 9.97
N SER A 23 4.72 11.78 10.70
CA SER A 23 3.60 10.84 10.51
C SER A 23 3.08 10.87 9.07
N GLN A 24 2.90 12.06 8.49
CA GLN A 24 2.48 12.21 7.09
C GLN A 24 3.51 11.64 6.10
N GLN A 25 4.80 11.86 6.35
CA GLN A 25 5.86 11.28 5.52
C GLN A 25 5.87 9.76 5.59
N PHE A 26 5.64 9.16 6.77
CA PHE A 26 5.51 7.71 6.92
C PHE A 26 4.33 7.16 6.13
N THR A 27 3.17 7.82 6.15
CA THR A 27 2.02 7.44 5.32
C THR A 27 2.39 7.43 3.83
N SER A 28 3.03 8.50 3.34
CA SER A 28 3.44 8.57 1.93
C SER A 28 4.47 7.50 1.54
N ILE A 29 5.40 7.15 2.43
CA ILE A 29 6.34 6.05 2.21
C ILE A 29 5.59 4.72 2.11
N SER A 30 4.64 4.47 3.01
CA SER A 30 3.81 3.26 3.01
C SER A 30 3.04 3.10 1.69
N GLU A 31 2.42 4.18 1.20
CA GLU A 31 1.70 4.20 -0.09
C GLU A 31 2.61 3.86 -1.28
N ARG A 32 3.82 4.43 -1.30
CA ARG A 32 4.83 4.11 -2.34
C ARG A 32 5.29 2.66 -2.29
N LEU A 33 5.47 2.11 -1.09
CA LEU A 33 5.84 0.69 -0.93
C LEU A 33 4.72 -0.24 -1.40
N ASN A 34 3.46 0.10 -1.10
CA ASN A 34 2.30 -0.64 -1.61
C ASN A 34 2.25 -0.62 -3.13
N THR A 35 2.46 0.54 -3.75
CA THR A 35 2.54 0.70 -5.21
C THR A 35 3.62 -0.19 -5.79
N SER A 36 4.84 -0.13 -5.24
CA SER A 36 5.96 -0.95 -5.72
C SER A 36 5.68 -2.44 -5.56
N SER A 37 4.99 -2.84 -4.50
CA SER A 37 4.64 -4.24 -4.23
C SER A 37 3.57 -4.75 -5.19
N ALA A 38 2.56 -3.91 -5.49
CA ALA A 38 1.51 -4.22 -6.45
C ALA A 38 2.07 -4.48 -7.86
N MET A 39 3.11 -3.76 -8.28
CA MET A 39 3.74 -4.00 -9.59
C MET A 39 4.36 -5.40 -9.72
N ASN A 40 4.75 -6.04 -8.60
CA ASN A 40 5.36 -7.38 -8.63
C ASN A 40 4.34 -8.50 -8.90
N VAL A 41 3.04 -8.25 -8.72
CA VAL A 41 2.01 -9.28 -8.91
C VAL A 41 1.43 -9.30 -10.32
N LEU A 42 1.85 -8.39 -11.19
CA LEU A 42 1.43 -8.37 -12.59
C LEU A 42 1.79 -9.71 -13.28
N GLY A 43 0.80 -10.34 -13.90
CA GLY A 43 0.95 -11.64 -14.57
C GLY A 43 1.08 -12.85 -13.63
N GLN A 44 0.88 -12.67 -12.32
CA GLN A 44 0.73 -13.78 -11.37
C GLN A 44 -0.75 -14.12 -11.18
N ASP A 45 -1.01 -15.38 -10.82
CA ASP A 45 -2.32 -15.78 -10.31
C ASP A 45 -2.45 -15.34 -8.85
N VAL A 46 -3.59 -14.76 -8.49
CA VAL A 46 -3.83 -14.23 -7.16
C VAL A 46 -5.17 -14.70 -6.59
N GLU A 47 -5.27 -14.67 -5.26
CA GLU A 47 -6.53 -14.74 -4.54
C GLU A 47 -6.79 -13.42 -3.80
N LEU A 48 -7.93 -12.82 -4.11
CA LEU A 48 -8.42 -11.59 -3.51
C LEU A 48 -9.62 -11.89 -2.60
N MET A 49 -9.73 -11.18 -1.48
CA MET A 49 -10.87 -11.28 -0.58
C MET A 49 -11.72 -10.02 -0.64
N VAL A 50 -12.94 -10.16 -1.17
CA VAL A 50 -13.85 -9.03 -1.41
C VAL A 50 -15.18 -9.34 -0.72
N ASN A 51 -15.52 -8.55 0.31
CA ASN A 51 -16.76 -8.74 1.09
C ASN A 51 -16.94 -10.17 1.62
N GLY A 52 -15.84 -10.84 2.00
CA GLY A 52 -15.86 -12.22 2.51
C GLY A 52 -15.95 -13.30 1.42
N GLN A 53 -15.82 -12.94 0.15
CA GLN A 53 -15.75 -13.88 -0.97
C GLN A 53 -14.36 -13.87 -1.60
N ALA A 54 -13.83 -15.06 -1.86
CA ALA A 54 -12.58 -15.23 -2.59
C ALA A 54 -12.83 -15.04 -4.10
N VAL A 55 -12.00 -14.21 -4.73
CA VAL A 55 -11.92 -14.01 -6.16
C VAL A 55 -10.53 -14.44 -6.60
N GLN A 56 -10.45 -15.40 -7.53
CA GLN A 56 -9.17 -15.88 -8.06
C GLN A 56 -9.04 -15.53 -9.54
N GLY A 57 -7.81 -15.31 -9.98
CA GLY A 57 -7.47 -15.12 -11.39
C GLY A 57 -6.08 -14.51 -11.58
N ALA A 58 -5.67 -14.43 -12.85
CA ALA A 58 -4.44 -13.76 -13.23
C ALA A 58 -4.59 -12.25 -13.15
N VAL A 59 -3.54 -11.56 -12.68
CA VAL A 59 -3.47 -10.09 -12.72
C VAL A 59 -3.10 -9.64 -14.12
N GLU A 60 -4.05 -9.06 -14.83
CA GLU A 60 -3.89 -8.58 -16.21
C GLU A 60 -3.27 -7.18 -16.29
N ALA A 61 -3.55 -6.34 -15.28
CA ALA A 61 -3.01 -5.00 -15.18
C ALA A 61 -2.92 -4.55 -13.71
N VAL A 62 -2.01 -3.61 -13.46
CA VAL A 62 -1.86 -2.93 -12.16
C VAL A 62 -1.88 -1.43 -12.40
N THR A 63 -2.73 -0.69 -11.69
CA THR A 63 -2.70 0.78 -11.73
C THR A 63 -1.58 1.31 -10.84
N GLY A 64 -0.96 2.42 -11.27
CA GLY A 64 -0.03 3.17 -10.43
C GLY A 64 -0.74 4.20 -9.55
N GLY A 65 0.06 4.94 -8.77
CA GLY A 65 -0.43 5.94 -7.82
C GLY A 65 -0.65 5.37 -6.42
N ASP A 66 -1.11 6.21 -5.50
CA ASP A 66 -1.11 5.92 -4.05
C ASP A 66 -2.02 4.74 -3.65
N PHE A 67 -3.02 4.43 -4.48
CA PHE A 67 -3.98 3.33 -4.30
C PHE A 67 -3.97 2.41 -5.52
N PRO A 68 -2.97 1.51 -5.62
CA PRO A 68 -2.88 0.59 -6.75
C PRO A 68 -4.07 -0.36 -6.78
N GLN A 69 -4.56 -0.63 -7.98
CA GLN A 69 -5.66 -1.54 -8.26
C GLN A 69 -5.19 -2.65 -9.19
N LEU A 70 -5.73 -3.85 -8.97
CA LEU A 70 -5.46 -5.06 -9.74
C LEU A 70 -6.64 -5.32 -10.69
N LEU A 71 -6.38 -5.45 -11.98
CA LEU A 71 -7.36 -5.95 -12.94
C LEU A 71 -7.30 -7.48 -12.94
N VAL A 72 -8.40 -8.11 -12.51
CA VAL A 72 -8.57 -9.57 -12.46
C VAL A 72 -9.96 -9.88 -13.00
N ASN A 73 -10.09 -10.77 -13.99
CA ASN A 73 -11.38 -11.13 -14.58
C ASN A 73 -12.18 -9.89 -15.05
N ASP A 74 -11.56 -9.00 -15.83
CA ASP A 74 -12.13 -7.74 -16.33
C ASP A 74 -12.63 -6.73 -15.27
N LYS A 75 -12.31 -6.93 -13.98
CA LYS A 75 -12.71 -6.04 -12.90
C LYS A 75 -11.52 -5.55 -12.08
N TYR A 76 -11.54 -4.26 -11.73
CA TYR A 76 -10.56 -3.67 -10.83
C TYR A 76 -10.91 -3.95 -9.37
N TYR A 77 -9.90 -4.37 -8.63
CA TYR A 77 -9.93 -4.59 -7.19
C TYR A 77 -8.82 -3.81 -6.51
N ASP A 78 -9.05 -3.35 -5.29
CA ASP A 78 -8.03 -2.67 -4.50
C ASP A 78 -6.91 -3.66 -4.12
N TYR A 79 -5.64 -3.25 -4.24
CA TYR A 79 -4.50 -4.10 -3.87
C TYR A 79 -4.59 -4.62 -2.42
N SER A 80 -5.20 -3.87 -1.50
CA SER A 80 -5.42 -4.31 -0.12
C SER A 80 -6.29 -5.56 0.02
N THR A 81 -7.03 -5.94 -1.03
CA THR A 81 -7.82 -7.18 -1.04
C THR A 81 -6.98 -8.43 -1.32
N LEU A 82 -5.74 -8.27 -1.78
CA LEU A 82 -4.83 -9.38 -2.07
C LEU A 82 -4.50 -10.18 -0.81
N GLN A 83 -4.77 -11.48 -0.84
CA GLN A 83 -4.40 -12.41 0.23
C GLN A 83 -3.25 -13.34 -0.15
N THR A 84 -3.30 -13.89 -1.37
CA THR A 84 -2.32 -14.90 -1.82
C THR A 84 -1.87 -14.60 -3.24
N VAL A 85 -0.57 -14.75 -3.48
CA VAL A 85 0.03 -14.74 -4.82
C VAL A 85 0.57 -16.14 -5.09
N TYR A 86 0.13 -16.75 -6.18
CA TYR A 86 0.61 -18.03 -6.66
C TYR A 86 1.69 -17.80 -7.71
N ASN A 87 2.66 -18.73 -7.78
CA ASN A 87 3.67 -18.70 -8.83
C ASN A 87 3.03 -19.15 -10.14
N SER A 88 3.06 -18.31 -11.18
CA SER A 88 2.58 -18.67 -12.52
C SER A 88 3.42 -19.75 -13.23
N LYS A 89 4.52 -20.23 -12.64
CA LYS A 89 5.28 -21.39 -13.14
C LYS A 89 4.66 -22.72 -12.70
N GLY A 90 3.63 -23.13 -13.42
CA GLY A 90 3.14 -24.51 -13.49
C GLY A 90 3.27 -25.16 -14.87
N ASP A 91 3.50 -24.39 -15.94
CA ASP A 91 3.60 -24.90 -17.31
C ASP A 91 5.00 -24.68 -17.89
N THR A 92 6.01 -25.36 -17.33
CA THR A 92 7.26 -25.63 -18.07
C THR A 92 7.32 -27.11 -18.36
N GLU A 93 6.75 -27.45 -19.52
CA GLU A 93 7.14 -28.49 -20.49
C GLU A 93 7.93 -29.73 -20.02
N LEU A 94 7.33 -30.89 -20.38
CA LEU A 94 7.86 -32.25 -20.62
C LEU A 94 7.62 -33.33 -19.55
#